data_AF-A0A496ZFU3-F1
#
_entry.id   AF-A0A496ZFU3-F1
#
_cell.length_a   1.000
_cell.length_b   1.000
_cell.length_c   1.000
_cell.angle_alpha   90.00
_cell.angle_beta   90.00
_cell.angle_gamma   90.00
#
_symmetry.space_group_name_H-M   'P 1'
#
loop_
_entity.id
_entity.type
_entity.pdbx_description
1 polymer ?
#
loop_
_entity_poly.entity_id
_entity_poly.type
_entity_poly.pdbx_seq_one_letter_code
_entity_poly.pdbx_strand_id
1 'polypeptide(L)' 'MSLNKRWCLSIMCALLVPALAWAADTPSREPQAFLPENVFEFQTVVEGRQVAHGFVIQNKGDADLLIHDIKSG' A
#
# COMPACT_ATOMS: atom_id res chain seq x y z
N MET A 1 53.61 8.75 -19.35
CA MET A 1 53.03 8.54 -18.00
C MET A 1 52.55 7.10 -17.93
N SER A 2 53.28 6.21 -17.22
CA SER A 2 52.80 4.83 -17.02
C SER A 2 51.69 4.84 -15.98
N LEU A 3 50.46 4.55 -16.40
CA LEU A 3 49.32 4.47 -15.50
C LEU A 3 49.40 3.15 -14.72
N ASN A 4 49.51 3.24 -13.40
CA ASN A 4 49.79 2.09 -12.55
C ASN A 4 48.58 1.14 -12.57
N LYS A 5 48.76 -0.13 -12.94
CA LYS A 5 47.68 -1.14 -13.06
C LYS A 5 46.79 -1.25 -11.80
N ARG A 6 47.37 -1.03 -10.62
CA ARG A 6 46.67 -0.96 -9.33
C ARG A 6 45.69 0.22 -9.26
N TRP A 7 46.03 1.33 -9.88
CA TRP A 7 45.20 2.54 -9.95
C TRP A 7 44.02 2.36 -10.91
N CYS A 8 44.22 1.69 -12.05
CA CYS A 8 43.13 1.31 -12.94
C CYS A 8 42.14 0.34 -12.27
N LEU A 9 42.65 -0.63 -11.49
CA LEU A 9 41.81 -1.60 -10.78
C LEU A 9 40.93 -0.91 -9.71
N SER A 10 41.50 0.04 -8.97
CA SER A 10 40.76 0.82 -7.96
C SER A 10 39.69 1.71 -8.58
N ILE A 11 39.98 2.38 -9.71
CA ILE A 11 39.03 3.22 -10.43
C ILE A 11 37.88 2.38 -11.00
N MET A 12 38.18 1.20 -11.53
CA MET A 12 37.18 0.27 -12.05
C MET A 12 36.26 -0.25 -10.95
N CYS A 13 36.79 -0.59 -9.76
CA CYS A 13 35.96 -0.97 -8.62
C CYS A 13 35.08 0.20 -8.13
N ALA A 14 35.63 1.42 -8.05
CA ALA A 14 34.86 2.59 -7.61
C ALA A 14 33.72 2.96 -8.58
N LEU A 15 33.86 2.69 -9.87
CA LEU A 15 32.83 2.91 -10.89
C LEU A 15 31.78 1.79 -10.99
N LEU A 16 32.08 0.56 -10.52
CA LEU A 16 31.15 -0.59 -10.57
C LEU A 16 30.25 -0.70 -9.32
N VAL A 17 30.64 -0.10 -8.18
CA VAL A 17 29.88 -0.16 -6.92
C VAL A 17 28.50 0.54 -6.97
N PRO A 18 28.29 1.68 -7.67
CA PRO A 18 26.98 2.34 -7.68
C PRO A 18 25.89 1.56 -8.42
N ALA A 19 26.25 0.60 -9.29
CA ALA A 19 25.30 -0.15 -10.11
C ALA A 19 24.53 -1.24 -9.35
N LEU A 20 24.99 -1.63 -8.15
CA LEU A 20 24.28 -2.61 -7.30
C LEU A 20 23.28 -1.96 -6.32
N ALA A 21 23.24 -0.63 -6.24
CA ALA A 21 22.29 0.08 -5.40
C ALA A 21 21.01 0.43 -6.19
N TRP A 22 20.40 -0.56 -6.85
CA TRP A 22 18.99 -0.44 -7.18
C TRP A 22 18.21 -0.70 -5.90
N ALA A 23 17.73 0.38 -5.28
CA ALA A 23 16.68 0.28 -4.27
C ALA A 23 15.47 -0.32 -4.99
N ALA A 24 15.27 -1.63 -4.84
CA ALA A 24 14.01 -2.25 -5.19
C ALA A 24 12.97 -1.70 -4.21
N ASP A 25 11.97 -0.99 -4.72
CA ASP A 25 10.75 -0.74 -3.95
C ASP A 25 10.12 -2.11 -3.67
N THR A 26 10.47 -2.70 -2.52
CA THR A 26 9.74 -3.84 -1.99
C THR A 26 8.30 -3.37 -1.79
N PRO A 27 7.30 -4.02 -2.41
CA PRO A 27 5.91 -3.65 -2.20
C PRO A 27 5.64 -3.71 -0.70
N SER A 28 5.30 -2.56 -0.11
CA SER A 28 4.94 -2.49 1.30
C SER A 28 3.67 -3.31 1.48
N ARG A 29 3.71 -4.28 2.39
CA ARG A 29 2.51 -5.00 2.80
C ARG A 29 1.69 -4.07 3.68
N GLU A 30 0.78 -3.35 3.05
CA GLU A 30 -0.11 -2.41 3.71
C GLU A 30 -1.54 -2.98 3.73
N PRO A 31 -2.31 -2.74 4.80
CA PRO A 31 -3.72 -3.07 4.81
C PRO A 31 -4.47 -2.14 3.84
N GLN A 32 -5.48 -2.67 3.14
CA GLN A 32 -6.26 -1.88 2.19
C GLN A 32 -7.75 -2.11 2.44
N ALA A 33 -8.40 -1.13 3.07
CA ALA A 33 -9.84 -1.14 3.22
C ALA A 33 -10.53 -0.82 1.88
N PHE A 34 -11.41 -1.71 1.44
CA PHE A 34 -12.22 -1.54 0.25
C PHE A 34 -13.69 -1.71 0.63
N LEU A 35 -14.50 -0.69 0.36
CA LEU A 35 -15.96 -0.71 0.52
C LEU A 35 -16.57 -0.95 -0.86
N PRO A 36 -17.18 -2.12 -1.13
CA PRO A 36 -17.84 -2.37 -2.42
C PRO A 36 -19.04 -1.44 -2.65
N GLU A 37 -19.70 -1.03 -1.57
CA GLU A 37 -20.81 -0.09 -1.56
C GLU A 37 -20.48 1.01 -0.55
N ASN A 38 -20.13 2.20 -1.05
CA ASN A 38 -19.78 3.36 -0.22
C ASN A 38 -20.96 4.30 0.04
N VAL A 39 -22.07 4.10 -0.68
CA VAL A 39 -23.30 4.87 -0.57
C VAL A 39 -24.47 3.90 -0.65
N PHE A 40 -25.36 3.96 0.34
CA PHE A 40 -26.63 3.25 0.33
C PHE A 40 -27.77 4.26 0.46
N GLU A 41 -28.71 4.21 -0.49
CA GLU A 41 -29.89 5.08 -0.49
C GLU A 41 -31.09 4.32 0.07
N PHE A 42 -31.57 4.75 1.23
CA PHE A 42 -32.82 4.25 1.78
C PHE A 42 -33.98 4.71 0.91
N GLN A 43 -34.74 3.75 0.39
CA GLN A 43 -35.98 4.01 -0.34
C GLN A 43 -37.05 4.57 0.60
N THR A 44 -38.18 5.03 0.06
CA THR A 44 -39.31 5.54 0.85
C THR A 44 -39.66 4.60 2.00
N VAL A 45 -39.51 5.11 3.23
CA VAL A 45 -39.78 4.36 4.46
C VAL A 45 -41.14 4.74 5.00
N VAL A 46 -41.91 3.75 5.44
CA VAL A 46 -43.18 3.98 6.14
C VAL A 46 -42.90 4.26 7.60
N GLU A 47 -43.59 5.25 8.16
CA GLU A 47 -43.48 5.60 9.58
C GLU A 47 -43.70 4.39 10.50
N GLY A 48 -42.91 4.32 11.58
CA GLY A 48 -42.98 3.24 12.56
C GLY A 48 -42.31 1.93 12.12
N ARG A 49 -41.71 1.86 10.92
CA ARG A 49 -40.91 0.70 10.50
C ARG A 49 -39.43 0.87 10.81
N GLN A 50 -38.83 -0.16 11.39
CA GLN A 50 -37.39 -0.27 11.51
C GLN A 50 -36.78 -0.61 10.14
N VAL A 51 -35.79 0.16 9.73
CA VAL A 51 -35.00 -0.09 8.53
C VAL A 51 -33.55 -0.28 8.94
N ALA A 52 -32.93 -1.34 8.43
CA ALA A 52 -31.54 -1.66 8.68
C ALA A 52 -30.83 -1.91 7.34
N HIS A 53 -29.60 -1.41 7.24
CA HIS A 53 -28.70 -1.70 6.13
C HIS A 53 -27.36 -2.15 6.70
N GLY A 54 -26.89 -3.31 6.26
CA GLY A 54 -25.56 -3.82 6.57
C GLY A 54 -24.64 -3.62 5.37
N PHE A 55 -23.39 -3.27 5.65
CA PHE A 55 -22.35 -3.10 4.62
C PHE A 55 -21.18 -4.04 4.89
N VAL A 56 -20.31 -4.18 3.88
CA VAL A 56 -19.13 -5.04 3.94
C VAL A 56 -17.87 -4.19 3.73
N ILE A 57 -16.88 -4.36 4.60
CA ILE A 57 -15.52 -3.86 4.38
C ILE A 57 -14.64 -5.05 4.05
N GLN A 58 -13.91 -4.96 2.94
CA GLN A 58 -12.96 -5.98 2.51
C GLN A 58 -11.54 -5.48 2.73
N ASN A 59 -10.68 -6.30 3.33
CA ASN A 59 -9.25 -6.08 3.30
C ASN A 59 -8.69 -6.66 1.98
N LYS A 60 -8.26 -5.80 1.07
CA LYS A 60 -7.62 -6.19 -0.19
C LYS A 60 -6.08 -6.07 -0.15
N GLY A 61 -5.55 -5.67 1.00
CA GLY A 61 -4.12 -5.51 1.23
C GLY A 61 -3.48 -6.79 1.76
N ASP A 62 -2.15 -6.75 1.89
CA ASP A 62 -1.33 -7.89 2.29
C ASP A 62 -0.90 -7.84 3.77
N ALA A 63 -1.56 -7.00 4.56
CA ALA A 63 -1.38 -6.89 6.01
C ALA A 63 -2.72 -6.80 6.73
N ASP A 64 -2.74 -7.05 8.04
CA ASP A 64 -3.95 -7.07 8.85
C ASP A 64 -4.65 -5.70 8.90
N LEU A 65 -5.93 -5.67 8.55
CA LEU A 65 -6.78 -4.49 8.66
C LEU A 65 -7.47 -4.46 10.03
N LEU A 66 -7.01 -3.59 10.92
CA LEU A 66 -7.62 -3.34 12.22
C LEU A 66 -8.61 -2.18 12.12
N ILE A 67 -9.88 -2.42 12.44
CA ILE A 67 -10.91 -1.39 12.51
C ILE A 67 -10.98 -0.86 13.95
N HIS A 68 -10.65 0.41 14.16
CA HIS A 68 -10.61 1.02 15.49
C HIS A 68 -11.90 1.75 15.88
N ASP A 69 -12.58 2.35 14.91
CA ASP A 69 -13.78 3.15 15.14
C ASP A 69 -14.68 3.09 13.90
N ILE A 70 -16.00 3.20 14.11
CA ILE A 70 -17.02 3.28 13.07
C ILE A 70 -17.99 4.39 13.47
N LYS A 71 -18.13 5.40 12.59
CA LYS A 71 -19.09 6.48 12.77
C LYS A 71 -20.23 6.31 11.78
N SER A 72 -21.44 6.11 12.30
CA SER A 72 -22.68 6.25 11.53
C SER A 72 -23.13 7.71 11.55
N GLY A 73 -23.71 8.16 10.43
CA GLY A 73 -24.39 9.45 10.32
C GLY A 73 -25.79 9.44 10.94
#